data_AF-A0A966UL33-F1
#
_entry.id   AF-A0A966UL33-F1
#
_cell.length_a   1.000
_cell.length_b   1.000
_cell.length_c   1.000
_cell.angle_alpha   90.00
_cell.angle_beta   90.00
_cell.angle_gamma   90.00
#
_symmetry.space_group_name_H-M   'P 1'
#
loop_
_entity.id
_entity.type
_entity.pdbx_description
1 polymer ?
#
loop_
_entity_poly.entity_id
_entity_poly.type
_entity_poly.pdbx_seq_one_letter_code
_entity_poly.pdbx_strand_id
1 'polypeptide(L)'
;MKTSVWAVPTAYRIKVAAVTEAGVGDFSDESEAVTPFAAPEAVKDLVGTRQDEKLLVTWDDPESLGGGTLVRYDLSLREKGGDFGAPVAVNTASLGGVRLMAASGTSRGHTFTGLRKGTTYELKVVTVTNLSSASTST
;
A
#
# COMPACT_ATOMS: atom_id res chain seq x y z
N MET A 1 19.01 -19.22 5.63
CA MET A 1 19.06 -17.94 6.35
C MET A 1 19.27 -16.84 5.32
N LYS A 2 18.24 -16.03 5.04
CA LYS A 2 18.31 -14.92 4.09
C LYS A 2 18.58 -13.66 4.91
N THR A 3 19.82 -13.18 4.93
CA THR A 3 20.15 -11.89 5.53
C THR A 3 19.62 -10.79 4.62
N SER A 4 18.49 -10.19 4.99
CA SER A 4 17.97 -9.02 4.30
C SER A 4 18.89 -7.84 4.59
N VAL A 5 19.61 -7.39 3.57
CA VAL A 5 20.33 -6.11 3.61
C VAL A 5 19.26 -5.05 3.48
N TRP A 6 19.05 -4.25 4.52
CA TRP A 6 18.13 -3.11 4.46
C TRP A 6 18.62 -2.17 3.35
N ALA A 7 17.85 -2.05 2.27
CA ALA A 7 18.13 -1.05 1.25
C ALA A 7 17.96 0.33 1.91
N VAL A 8 19.08 1.04 2.08
CA VAL A 8 19.06 2.42 2.57
C VAL A 8 18.35 3.25 1.50
N PRO A 9 17.27 3.98 1.83
CA PRO A 9 16.52 4.72 0.81
C PRO A 9 17.43 5.80 0.21
N THR A 10 17.40 5.95 -1.11
CA THR A 10 18.30 6.85 -1.84
C THR A 10 17.74 8.27 -1.84
N ALA A 11 18.53 9.21 -1.34
CA ALA A 11 18.23 10.63 -1.42
C ALA A 11 18.64 11.18 -2.81
N TYR A 12 17.79 12.00 -3.40
CA TYR A 12 18.00 12.62 -4.71
C TYR A 12 18.13 14.14 -4.56
N ARG A 13 19.01 14.74 -5.34
CA ARG A 13 19.08 16.19 -5.54
C ARG A 13 18.84 16.48 -7.01
N ILE A 14 18.16 17.59 -7.27
CA ILE A 14 17.73 17.99 -8.61
C ILE A 14 18.45 19.30 -8.97
N LYS A 15 18.97 19.35 -10.19
CA LYS A 15 19.44 20.57 -10.84
C LYS A 15 18.88 20.62 -12.25
N VAL A 16 18.62 21.82 -12.76
CA VAL A 16 18.03 22.02 -14.08
C VAL A 16 18.91 22.95 -14.91
N ALA A 17 18.94 22.75 -16.23
CA ALA A 17 19.64 23.62 -17.16
C ALA A 17 18.70 23.96 -18.33
N ALA A 18 18.84 25.18 -18.87
CA ALA A 18 18.13 25.59 -20.07
C ALA A 18 18.74 24.91 -21.30
N VAL A 19 17.91 24.50 -22.26
CA VAL A 19 18.34 23.93 -23.54
C VAL A 19 17.80 24.79 -24.68
N THR A 20 18.68 25.20 -25.59
CA THR A 20 18.34 25.96 -26.81
C THR A 20 19.02 25.33 -28.02
N GLU A 21 18.77 25.82 -29.25
CA GLU A 21 19.49 25.36 -30.45
C GLU A 21 21.01 25.56 -30.36
N ALA A 22 21.47 26.53 -29.57
CA ALA A 22 22.89 26.78 -29.34
C ALA A 22 23.55 25.78 -28.36
N GLY A 23 22.76 24.94 -27.69
CA GLY A 23 23.23 23.94 -26.73
C GLY A 23 22.61 24.05 -25.34
N VAL A 24 23.20 23.32 -24.40
CA VAL A 24 22.81 23.27 -22.98
C VAL A 24 23.52 24.41 -22.23
N GLY A 25 22.76 25.23 -21.50
CA GLY A 25 23.28 26.30 -20.65
C GLY A 25 23.78 25.78 -19.28
N ASP A 26 24.17 26.70 -18.40
CA ASP A 26 24.61 26.35 -17.05
C ASP A 26 23.49 25.72 -16.22
N PHE A 27 23.87 24.82 -15.32
CA PHE A 27 22.95 24.23 -14.35
C PHE A 27 22.65 25.21 -13.21
N SER A 28 21.44 25.10 -12.66
CA SER A 28 21.09 25.71 -11.37
C SER A 28 21.91 25.13 -10.21
N ASP A 29 21.84 25.79 -9.06
CA ASP A 29 22.22 25.20 -7.77
C ASP A 29 21.43 23.90 -7.52
N GLU A 30 22.01 23.00 -6.71
CA GLU A 30 21.33 21.77 -6.29
C GLU A 30 20.15 22.07 -5.37
N SER A 31 19.05 21.35 -5.55
CA SER A 31 17.96 21.34 -4.57
C SER A 31 18.41 20.72 -3.24
N GLU A 32 17.59 20.91 -2.20
CA GLU A 32 17.66 20.06 -1.01
C GLU A 32 17.50 18.58 -1.39
N ALA A 33 18.10 17.69 -0.59
CA ALA A 33 18.01 16.26 -0.82
C ALA A 33 16.63 15.73 -0.41
N VAL A 34 15.93 15.07 -1.34
CA VAL A 34 14.62 14.48 -1.09
C VAL A 34 14.71 12.97 -1.23
N THR A 35 14.13 12.25 -0.28
CA THR A 35 14.05 10.78 -0.30
C THR A 35 12.61 10.36 -0.63
N PRO A 36 12.36 9.72 -1.78
CA PRO A 36 11.03 9.20 -2.10
C PRO A 36 10.59 8.14 -1.09
N PHE A 37 9.31 8.19 -0.70
CA PHE A 37 8.69 7.13 0.07
C PHE A 37 8.63 5.81 -0.72
N ALA A 38 8.75 4.69 -0.03
CA ALA A 38 8.55 3.37 -0.64
C ALA A 38 7.04 3.07 -0.75
N ALA A 39 6.68 2.11 -1.60
CA ALA A 39 5.32 1.58 -1.58
C ALA A 39 5.07 0.79 -0.27
N PRO A 40 3.83 0.78 0.25
CA PRO A 40 3.49 -0.13 1.34
C PRO A 40 3.61 -1.58 0.88
N GLU A 41 3.96 -2.46 1.82
CA GLU A 41 4.00 -3.89 1.56
C GLU A 41 2.60 -4.51 1.51
N ALA A 42 2.53 -5.74 1.00
CA ALA A 42 1.32 -6.55 1.04
C ALA A 42 0.96 -6.93 2.48
N VAL A 43 -0.33 -7.21 2.70
CA VAL A 43 -0.82 -7.75 3.97
C VAL A 43 -0.18 -9.10 4.28
N LYS A 44 -0.09 -9.41 5.58
CA LYS A 44 0.43 -10.69 6.05
C LYS A 44 -0.71 -11.65 6.38
N ASP A 45 -0.37 -12.93 6.48
CA ASP A 45 -1.27 -13.98 6.99
C ASP A 45 -2.67 -13.96 6.35
N LEU A 46 -2.71 -13.74 5.04
CA LEU A 46 -3.95 -13.67 4.28
C LEU A 46 -4.59 -15.06 4.19
N VAL A 47 -5.76 -15.21 4.80
CA VAL A 47 -6.51 -16.46 4.85
C VAL A 47 -7.93 -16.25 4.37
N GLY A 48 -8.42 -17.16 3.52
CA GLY A 48 -9.82 -17.23 3.09
C GLY A 48 -10.50 -18.49 3.62
N THR A 49 -11.53 -18.34 4.44
CA THR A 49 -12.35 -19.43 4.96
C THR A 49 -13.69 -19.47 4.23
N ARG A 50 -13.90 -20.54 3.44
CA ARG A 50 -15.15 -20.76 2.71
C ARG A 50 -16.31 -21.03 3.67
N GLN A 51 -17.45 -20.43 3.39
CA GLN A 51 -18.74 -20.65 4.06
C GLN A 51 -19.85 -20.86 3.01
N ASP A 52 -21.08 -21.10 3.44
CA ASP A 52 -22.21 -21.25 2.51
C ASP A 52 -22.48 -19.92 1.79
N GLU A 53 -22.19 -19.88 0.48
CA GLU A 53 -22.28 -18.71 -0.40
C GLU A 53 -21.51 -17.48 0.10
N LYS A 54 -20.48 -17.72 0.93
CA LYS A 54 -19.71 -16.68 1.60
C LYS A 54 -18.23 -17.04 1.66
N LEU A 55 -17.39 -16.01 1.78
CA LEU A 55 -15.96 -16.15 2.03
C LEU A 55 -15.56 -15.16 3.12
N LEU A 56 -15.18 -15.68 4.28
CA LEU A 56 -14.55 -14.89 5.34
C LEU A 56 -13.08 -14.76 5.00
N VAL A 57 -12.61 -13.52 4.85
CA VAL A 57 -11.21 -13.19 4.58
C VAL A 57 -10.64 -12.55 5.83
N THR A 58 -9.49 -13.03 6.29
CA THR A 58 -8.73 -12.43 7.39
C THR A 58 -7.30 -12.18 6.95
N TRP A 59 -6.68 -11.12 7.49
CA TRP A 59 -5.30 -10.75 7.20
C TRP A 59 -4.74 -9.91 8.34
N ASP A 60 -3.42 -9.83 8.40
CA ASP A 60 -2.70 -8.97 9.32
C ASP A 60 -2.11 -7.76 8.59
N ASP A 61 -1.98 -6.65 9.32
CA ASP A 61 -1.38 -5.41 8.80
C ASP A 61 0.06 -5.69 8.26
N PRO A 62 0.49 -5.00 7.17
CA PRO A 62 1.82 -5.18 6.58
C PRO A 62 2.94 -4.82 7.56
N GLU A 63 4.16 -5.33 7.32
CA GLU A 63 5.31 -5.00 8.16
C GLU A 63 5.80 -3.56 7.92
N SER A 64 5.72 -3.08 6.67
CA SER A 64 6.05 -1.70 6.31
C SER A 64 4.95 -1.01 5.51
N LEU A 65 4.69 0.25 5.85
CA LEU A 65 3.78 1.15 5.12
C LEU A 65 4.51 2.06 4.13
N GLY A 66 5.81 1.81 3.89
CA GLY A 66 6.62 2.58 2.96
C GLY A 66 6.87 4.03 3.38
N GLY A 67 6.65 4.35 4.66
CA GLY A 67 6.73 5.70 5.21
C GLY A 67 5.43 6.51 5.10
N GLY A 68 4.35 5.92 4.57
CA GLY A 68 3.00 6.47 4.66
C GLY A 68 2.24 6.06 5.92
N THR A 69 1.05 6.61 6.12
CA THR A 69 0.09 6.16 7.14
C THR A 69 -0.99 5.30 6.49
N LEU A 70 -1.39 4.22 7.15
CA LEU A 70 -2.44 3.31 6.67
C LEU A 70 -3.79 4.03 6.62
N VAL A 71 -4.45 3.98 5.45
CA VAL A 71 -5.78 4.58 5.22
C VAL A 71 -6.86 3.51 5.17
N ARG A 72 -6.64 2.47 4.36
CA ARG A 72 -7.61 1.38 4.13
C ARG A 72 -6.95 0.18 3.46
N TYR A 73 -7.74 -0.87 3.30
CA TYR A 73 -7.46 -2.00 2.42
C TYR A 73 -8.45 -2.02 1.26
N ASP A 74 -7.95 -2.22 0.05
CA ASP A 74 -8.77 -2.43 -1.15
C ASP A 74 -8.77 -3.94 -1.47
N LEU A 75 -9.93 -4.57 -1.30
CA LEU A 75 -10.12 -6.01 -1.52
C LEU A 75 -10.85 -6.25 -2.84
N SER A 76 -10.26 -7.09 -3.69
CA SER A 76 -10.90 -7.53 -4.94
C SER A 76 -11.02 -9.05 -4.95
N LEU A 77 -12.21 -9.54 -5.28
CA LEU A 77 -12.49 -10.97 -5.42
C LEU A 77 -12.94 -11.23 -6.86
N ARG A 78 -12.51 -12.34 -7.43
CA ARG A 78 -12.97 -12.81 -8.74
C ARG A 78 -13.15 -14.31 -8.77
N GLU A 79 -13.99 -14.80 -9.69
CA GLU A 79 -13.98 -16.21 -10.05
C GLU A 79 -12.65 -16.55 -10.75
N LYS A 80 -12.11 -17.74 -10.51
CA LYS A 80 -10.84 -18.16 -11.09
C LYS A 80 -10.90 -18.09 -12.62
N GLY A 81 -9.98 -17.33 -13.22
CA GLY A 81 -9.92 -17.10 -14.67
C GLY A 81 -10.75 -15.91 -15.20
N GLY A 82 -11.48 -15.20 -14.33
CA GLY A 82 -12.14 -13.94 -14.67
C GLY A 82 -11.26 -12.71 -14.44
N ASP A 83 -11.86 -11.53 -14.59
CA ASP A 83 -11.24 -10.25 -14.22
C ASP A 83 -11.60 -9.85 -12.79
N PHE A 84 -10.71 -9.09 -12.14
CA PHE A 84 -11.05 -8.48 -10.86
C PHE A 84 -12.07 -7.35 -11.07
N GLY A 85 -13.17 -7.41 -10.31
CA GLY A 85 -14.12 -6.31 -10.22
C GLY A 85 -13.54 -5.11 -9.45
N ALA A 86 -14.34 -4.05 -9.36
CA ALA A 86 -14.01 -2.89 -8.54
C ALA A 86 -13.73 -3.31 -7.08
N PRO A 87 -12.68 -2.77 -6.43
CA PRO A 87 -12.33 -3.15 -5.09
C PRO A 87 -13.39 -2.70 -4.07
N VAL A 88 -13.55 -3.49 -3.02
CA VAL A 88 -14.27 -3.12 -1.80
C VAL A 88 -13.27 -2.44 -0.85
N ALA A 89 -13.54 -1.18 -0.52
CA ALA A 89 -12.74 -0.41 0.43
C ALA A 89 -13.10 -0.77 1.88
N VAL A 90 -12.12 -1.24 2.64
CA VAL A 90 -12.23 -1.54 4.07
C VAL A 90 -11.40 -0.53 4.84
N ASN A 91 -12.07 0.49 5.39
CA ASN A 91 -11.43 1.57 6.14
C ASN A 91 -10.98 1.12 7.53
N THR A 92 -9.83 1.58 7.98
CA THR A 92 -9.29 1.26 9.32
C THR A 92 -9.76 2.23 10.41
N ALA A 93 -10.46 3.31 10.04
CA ALA A 93 -10.86 4.41 10.91
C ALA A 93 -12.13 4.18 11.76
N SER A 94 -12.80 3.03 11.67
CA SER A 94 -13.91 2.69 12.57
C SER A 94 -13.40 2.15 13.90
N LEU A 95 -12.59 2.94 14.60
CA LEU A 95 -12.41 2.89 16.05
C LEU A 95 -12.50 4.33 16.54
N GLY A 96 -13.61 4.65 17.21
CA GLY A 96 -13.94 6.01 17.63
C GLY A 96 -12.80 6.73 18.34
N GLY A 97 -12.16 7.67 17.64
CA GLY A 97 -11.36 8.74 18.24
C GLY A 97 -9.93 8.40 18.64
N VAL A 98 -9.37 7.23 18.33
CA VAL A 98 -7.96 6.94 18.62
C VAL A 98 -7.17 6.83 17.32
N ARG A 99 -6.27 7.80 17.08
CA ARG A 99 -5.17 7.63 16.12
C ARG A 99 -4.25 6.54 16.66
N LEU A 100 -4.53 5.29 16.35
CA LEU A 100 -3.55 4.22 16.47
C LEU A 100 -2.59 4.42 15.30
N MET A 101 -1.36 4.85 15.60
CA MET A 101 -0.23 4.56 14.72
C MET A 101 -0.31 3.06 14.45
N ALA A 102 -0.34 2.66 13.18
CA ALA A 102 -0.59 1.28 12.77
C ALA A 102 0.30 0.33 13.59
N ALA A 103 -0.29 -0.33 14.58
CA ALA A 103 0.39 -1.38 15.31
C ALA A 103 0.42 -2.58 14.36
N SER A 104 1.58 -2.77 13.72
CA SER A 104 1.91 -4.03 13.04
C SER A 104 1.48 -5.21 13.93
N GLY A 105 0.66 -6.11 13.37
CA GLY A 105 0.10 -7.27 14.11
C GLY A 105 -1.36 -7.13 14.55
N THR A 106 -2.11 -6.14 14.05
CA THR A 106 -3.58 -6.13 14.20
C THR A 106 -4.21 -7.02 13.14
N SER A 107 -5.00 -8.01 13.56
CA SER A 107 -5.77 -8.84 12.64
C SER A 107 -7.04 -8.14 12.17
N ARG A 108 -7.33 -8.27 10.87
CA ARG A 108 -8.43 -7.62 10.14
C ARG A 108 -9.28 -8.68 9.46
N GLY A 109 -10.52 -8.32 9.08
CA GLY A 109 -11.36 -9.23 8.31
C GLY A 109 -12.46 -8.56 7.51
N HIS A 110 -12.92 -9.27 6.48
CA HIS A 110 -14.04 -8.89 5.63
C HIS A 110 -14.75 -10.15 5.11
N THR A 111 -16.07 -10.10 4.95
CA THR A 111 -16.86 -11.22 4.45
C THR A 111 -17.50 -10.87 3.12
N PHE A 112 -17.08 -11.58 2.06
CA PHE A 112 -17.80 -11.57 0.79
C PHE A 112 -19.04 -12.47 0.88
N THR A 113 -20.15 -12.02 0.32
CA THR A 113 -21.44 -12.73 0.32
C THR A 113 -21.96 -12.90 -1.11
N GLY A 114 -22.97 -13.76 -1.30
CA GLY A 114 -23.58 -13.99 -2.61
C GLY A 114 -22.67 -14.75 -3.58
N LEU A 115 -21.76 -15.57 -3.05
CA LEU A 115 -20.83 -16.36 -3.85
C LEU A 115 -21.48 -17.63 -4.38
N ARG A 116 -21.10 -18.04 -5.59
CA ARG A 116 -21.61 -19.28 -6.21
C ARG A 116 -21.05 -20.52 -5.51
N LYS A 117 -21.92 -21.47 -5.20
CA LYS A 117 -21.52 -22.77 -4.63
C LYS A 117 -20.65 -23.55 -5.64
N GLY A 118 -19.63 -24.24 -5.15
CA GLY A 118 -18.68 -25.00 -5.97
C GLY A 118 -17.63 -24.16 -6.73
N THR A 119 -17.79 -22.85 -6.83
CA THR A 119 -16.84 -22.00 -7.58
C THR A 119 -15.57 -21.73 -6.79
N THR A 120 -14.43 -21.70 -7.49
CA THR A 120 -13.13 -21.27 -6.94
C THR A 120 -12.97 -19.77 -7.17
N TYR A 121 -12.58 -19.04 -6.13
CA TYR A 121 -12.35 -17.60 -6.19
C TYR A 121 -10.86 -17.29 -5.95
N GLU A 122 -10.39 -16.22 -6.57
CA GLU A 122 -9.08 -15.63 -6.32
C GLU A 122 -9.26 -14.27 -5.65
N LEU A 123 -8.44 -14.01 -4.63
CA LEU A 123 -8.51 -12.82 -3.80
C LEU A 123 -7.24 -12.00 -3.95
N LYS A 124 -7.41 -10.68 -4.02
CA LYS A 124 -6.35 -9.68 -3.94
C LYS A 124 -6.67 -8.70 -2.83
N VAL A 125 -5.69 -8.41 -1.98
CA VAL A 125 -5.79 -7.38 -0.94
C VAL A 125 -4.65 -6.39 -1.14
N VAL A 126 -4.98 -5.10 -1.24
CA VAL A 126 -4.03 -4.02 -1.45
C VAL A 126 -4.04 -3.08 -0.24
N THR A 127 -2.87 -2.85 0.33
CA THR A 127 -2.67 -1.82 1.36
C THR A 127 -2.68 -0.44 0.71
N VAL A 128 -3.53 0.46 1.21
CA VAL A 128 -3.59 1.85 0.74
C VAL A 128 -3.11 2.78 1.84
N THR A 129 -2.08 3.56 1.54
CA THR A 129 -1.51 4.57 2.44
C THR A 129 -1.67 5.97 1.88
N ASN A 130 -1.70 6.97 2.76
CA ASN A 130 -1.39 8.35 2.38
C ASN A 130 0.06 8.65 2.74
N LEU A 131 0.75 9.36 1.86
CA LEU A 131 2.05 9.91 2.20
C LEU A 131 1.81 11.09 3.12
N SER A 132 2.29 11.01 4.38
CA SER A 132 2.39 12.21 5.20
C SER A 132 3.63 12.97 4.75
N SER A 133 3.45 14.17 4.21
CA SER A 133 4.56 15.09 3.95
C SER A 133 5.16 15.51 5.29
N ALA A 134 6.13 14.76 5.81
CA ALA A 134 6.99 15.27 6.86
C ALA A 134 8.11 16.07 6.20
N SER A 135 7.84 17.34 5.90
CA SER A 135 8.85 18.38 5.67
C SER A 135 8.18 19.74 5.80
N THR A 136 8.04 20.23 7.03
CA THR A 136 8.05 21.67 7.27
C THR A 136 9.53 22.02 7.45
N SER A 137 10.14 22.70 6.48
CA SER A 137 11.39 23.42 6.72
C SER A 137 11.06 24.91 6.83
N THR A 138 11.49 25.47 7.95
CA THR A 138 11.42 26.87 8.40
C THR A 138 12.06 27.86 7.44
#